data_AF-A0A6P6NLT0-F1
#
_entry.id   AF-A0A6P6NLT0-F1
#
_cell.length_a   1.000
_cell.length_b   1.000
_cell.length_c   1.000
_cell.angle_alpha   90.00
_cell.angle_beta   90.00
_cell.angle_gamma   90.00
#
_symmetry.space_group_name_H-M   'P 1'
#
loop_
_entity.id
_entity.type
_entity.pdbx_description
1 polymer ?
#
loop_
_entity_poly.entity_id
_entity_poly.type
_entity_poly.pdbx_seq_one_letter_code
_entity_poly.pdbx_strand_id
1 'polypeptide(L)'
;MFAVTVCILGLLHLSAACNLSGVCTDLTSVQQEIVDLHNAYRRTVKPPASNMLKMRWSDAVAESAQGWIDQCNMTHGPPSSRLIDGYEMGENLFKGSALYSWTDVINAWHSEVNNYEYPTGSTNGQPTGHYTQVVWYSSYEVGCAMAKCGSSYFYGCHYYRAGNFRGVPPYSLGDPCAACPDHCEDDLCTNPCPYVNTVTNCDELKEMATCDHSLVSQWCPASCQCEDKIIPIARK
;
A
#
# COMPACT_ATOMS: atom_id res chain seq x y z
N MET A 1 14.16 1.64 57.95
CA MET A 1 13.59 1.39 56.60
C MET A 1 14.07 2.53 55.72
N PHE A 2 15.03 2.27 54.83
CA PHE A 2 15.54 3.26 53.88
C PHE A 2 14.68 3.21 52.62
N ALA A 3 13.94 4.28 52.34
CA ALA A 3 13.24 4.44 51.08
C ALA A 3 14.23 5.01 50.05
N VAL A 4 14.61 4.20 49.07
CA VAL A 4 15.39 4.64 47.91
C VAL A 4 14.38 5.14 46.88
N THR A 5 14.27 6.45 46.73
CA THR A 5 13.46 7.07 45.68
C THR A 5 14.24 6.99 44.37
N VAL A 6 13.87 6.05 43.49
CA VAL A 6 14.41 5.94 42.13
C VAL A 6 13.72 7.00 41.27
N CYS A 7 14.41 8.11 40.99
CA CYS A 7 14.00 9.06 39.96
C CYS A 7 14.25 8.43 38.59
N ILE A 8 13.18 7.93 37.95
CA ILE A 8 13.21 7.57 36.54
C ILE A 8 13.20 8.88 35.74
N LEU A 9 14.38 9.33 35.32
CA LEU A 9 14.53 10.37 34.31
C LEU A 9 14.04 9.80 32.97
N GLY A 10 12.76 10.01 32.67
CA GLY A 10 12.23 9.78 31.33
C GLY A 10 12.96 10.68 30.35
N LEU A 11 13.75 10.09 29.46
CA LEU A 11 14.28 10.77 28.27
C LEU A 11 13.08 11.12 27.37
N LEU A 12 12.55 12.32 27.53
CA LEU A 12 11.70 12.95 26.54
C LEU A 12 12.58 13.20 25.30
N HIS A 13 12.54 12.28 24.33
CA HIS A 13 13.01 12.58 22.99
C HIS A 13 12.12 13.68 22.42
N LEU A 14 12.55 14.93 22.53
CA LEU A 14 12.03 16.01 21.69
C LEU A 14 12.51 15.71 20.26
N SER A 15 11.72 14.97 19.48
CA SER A 15 11.82 15.05 18.03
C SER A 15 11.34 16.45 17.64
N ALA A 16 12.18 17.21 16.95
CA ALA A 16 11.75 18.48 16.37
C ALA A 16 10.73 18.15 15.28
N ALA A 17 9.47 18.58 15.46
CA ALA A 17 8.42 18.34 14.49
C ALA A 17 8.80 18.93 13.11
N CYS A 18 8.64 18.11 12.07
CA CYS A 18 8.89 18.50 10.70
C CYS A 18 7.74 19.40 10.21
N ASN A 19 8.03 20.63 9.76
CA ASN A 19 7.01 21.64 9.40
C ASN A 19 7.05 22.10 7.94
N LEU A 20 7.77 21.38 7.07
CA LEU A 20 7.88 21.69 5.66
C LEU A 20 6.68 21.15 4.86
N SER A 21 5.90 22.08 4.28
CA SER A 21 4.81 21.76 3.36
C SER A 21 5.28 20.94 2.16
N GLY A 22 4.43 20.01 1.71
CA GLY A 22 4.70 19.11 0.58
C GLY A 22 5.71 17.99 0.87
N VAL A 23 6.26 17.92 2.09
CA VAL A 23 7.36 16.99 2.44
C VAL A 23 7.10 16.26 3.75
N CYS A 24 6.78 16.97 4.82
CA CYS A 24 6.62 16.37 6.15
C CYS A 24 5.29 15.63 6.25
N THR A 25 5.33 14.30 6.42
CA THR A 25 4.15 13.44 6.46
C THR A 25 3.37 13.51 7.79
N ASP A 26 3.88 14.22 8.80
CA ASP A 26 3.13 14.59 10.01
C ASP A 26 2.05 15.64 9.73
N LEU A 27 2.17 16.37 8.61
CA LEU A 27 1.21 17.38 8.21
C LEU A 27 0.05 16.72 7.47
N THR A 28 -1.17 16.87 7.99
CA THR A 28 -2.40 16.31 7.37
C THR A 28 -2.59 16.78 5.93
N SER A 29 -2.14 17.98 5.57
CA SER A 29 -2.17 18.48 4.19
C SER A 29 -1.27 17.66 3.25
N VAL A 30 -0.12 17.18 3.73
CA VAL A 30 0.80 16.34 2.95
C VAL A 30 0.27 14.92 2.84
N GLN A 31 -0.31 14.39 3.92
CA GLN A 31 -1.00 13.09 3.91
C GLN A 31 -2.13 13.10 2.87
N GLN A 32 -2.93 14.17 2.85
CA GLN A 32 -4.02 14.35 1.88
C GLN A 32 -3.47 14.48 0.45
N GLU A 33 -2.40 15.26 0.23
CA GLU A 33 -1.73 15.38 -1.08
C GLU A 33 -1.30 14.01 -1.63
N ILE A 34 -0.65 13.20 -0.80
CA ILE A 34 -0.21 11.85 -1.16
C ILE A 34 -1.40 10.99 -1.59
N VAL A 35 -2.45 10.94 -0.76
CA VAL A 35 -3.65 10.12 -1.02
C VAL A 35 -4.38 10.58 -2.29
N ASP A 36 -4.56 11.89 -2.45
CA ASP A 36 -5.27 12.47 -3.59
C ASP A 36 -4.55 12.18 -4.90
N LEU A 37 -3.21 12.30 -4.91
CA LEU A 37 -2.42 12.01 -6.10
C LEU A 37 -2.45 10.53 -6.47
N HIS A 38 -2.36 9.62 -5.49
CA HIS A 38 -2.55 8.19 -5.74
C HIS A 38 -3.94 7.91 -6.32
N ASN A 39 -4.99 8.45 -5.72
CA ASN A 39 -6.36 8.25 -6.18
C ASN A 39 -6.60 8.87 -7.56
N ALA A 40 -5.99 10.01 -7.89
CA ALA A 40 -6.06 10.59 -9.24
C ALA A 40 -5.48 9.62 -10.29
N TYR A 41 -4.30 9.04 -10.03
CA TYR A 41 -3.72 8.05 -10.93
C TYR A 41 -4.56 6.79 -11.04
N ARG A 42 -5.06 6.28 -9.91
CA ARG A 42 -5.91 5.08 -9.85
C ARG A 42 -7.20 5.21 -10.66
N ARG A 43 -7.83 6.39 -10.69
CA ARG A 43 -9.03 6.65 -11.52
C ARG A 43 -8.74 6.66 -13.02
N THR A 44 -7.57 7.18 -13.38
CA THR A 44 -7.24 7.47 -14.78
C THR A 44 -6.47 6.37 -15.49
N VAL A 45 -6.32 5.19 -14.87
CA VAL A 45 -5.60 4.06 -15.45
C VAL A 45 -6.14 3.71 -16.83
N LYS A 46 -5.22 3.29 -17.70
CA LYS A 46 -5.53 2.80 -19.05
C LYS A 46 -4.88 1.44 -19.24
N PRO A 47 -5.66 0.40 -19.60
CA PRO A 47 -7.13 0.35 -19.72
C PRO A 47 -7.87 0.59 -18.38
N PRO A 48 -9.18 0.90 -18.39
CA PRO A 48 -9.95 1.18 -17.16
C PRO A 48 -10.07 -0.07 -16.26
N ALA A 49 -10.16 0.19 -14.96
CA ALA A 49 -10.22 -0.82 -13.92
C ALA A 49 -11.62 -0.94 -13.33
N SER A 50 -12.15 -2.15 -13.21
CA SER A 50 -13.48 -2.40 -12.62
C SER A 50 -13.50 -2.50 -11.11
N ASN A 51 -12.35 -2.79 -10.49
CA ASN A 51 -12.21 -3.17 -9.08
C ASN A 51 -11.22 -2.32 -8.29
N MET A 52 -10.83 -1.15 -8.80
CA MET A 52 -9.81 -0.30 -8.18
C MET A 52 -10.32 0.29 -6.87
N LEU A 53 -9.73 -0.08 -5.72
CA LEU A 53 -10.12 0.50 -4.43
C LEU A 53 -9.65 1.95 -4.29
N LYS A 54 -10.45 2.76 -3.60
CA LYS A 54 -10.05 4.08 -3.11
C LYS A 54 -8.99 3.91 -2.03
N MET A 55 -7.88 4.63 -2.17
CA MET A 55 -6.80 4.66 -1.20
C MET A 55 -7.11 5.69 -0.10
N ARG A 56 -6.70 5.40 1.14
CA ARG A 56 -6.75 6.31 2.29
C ARG A 56 -5.42 6.33 3.03
N TRP A 57 -5.19 7.39 3.81
CA TRP A 57 -4.03 7.45 4.71
C TRP A 57 -4.22 6.48 5.89
N SER A 58 -3.12 5.90 6.37
CA SER A 58 -3.10 5.06 7.57
C SER A 58 -1.86 5.37 8.40
N ASP A 59 -2.08 5.85 9.62
CA ASP A 59 -0.99 6.23 10.53
C ASP A 59 -0.15 5.01 10.93
N ALA A 60 -0.77 3.83 11.12
CA ALA A 60 -0.05 2.60 11.41
C ALA A 60 0.88 2.18 10.25
N VAL A 61 0.43 2.36 9.01
CA VAL A 61 1.25 2.10 7.81
C VAL A 61 2.38 3.13 7.71
N ALA A 62 2.11 4.39 8.06
CA ALA A 62 3.10 5.47 8.04
C ALA A 62 4.17 5.28 9.11
N GLU A 63 3.79 4.86 10.32
CA GLU A 63 4.72 4.50 11.40
C GLU A 63 5.64 3.35 10.97
N SER A 64 5.07 2.32 10.32
CA SER A 64 5.87 1.23 9.74
C SER A 64 6.85 1.74 8.67
N ALA A 65 6.40 2.62 7.77
CA ALA A 65 7.26 3.22 6.76
C ALA A 65 8.39 4.04 7.39
N GLN A 66 8.07 4.88 8.39
CA GLN A 66 9.04 5.70 9.11
C GLN A 66 10.11 4.83 9.78
N GLY A 67 9.70 3.75 10.46
CA GLY A 67 10.63 2.81 11.09
C GLY A 67 11.60 2.14 10.11
N TRP A 68 11.25 2.02 8.82
CA TRP A 68 12.16 1.57 7.78
C TRP A 68 13.05 2.71 7.25
N ILE A 69 12.44 3.84 6.91
CA ILE A 69 13.12 4.99 6.30
C ILE A 69 14.18 5.60 7.25
N ASP A 70 13.94 5.58 8.56
CA ASP A 70 14.89 6.06 9.58
C ASP A 70 16.18 5.22 9.65
N GLN A 71 16.17 3.99 9.16
CA GLN A 71 17.37 3.15 9.11
C GLN A 71 18.37 3.65 8.06
N CYS A 72 17.93 4.53 7.15
CA CYS A 72 18.74 5.06 6.06
C CYS A 72 19.38 3.95 5.19
N ASN A 73 18.76 2.78 5.15
CA ASN A 73 19.13 1.69 4.28
C ASN A 73 18.34 1.80 2.97
N MET A 74 19.01 2.25 1.90
CA MET A 74 18.39 2.58 0.62
C MET A 74 18.11 1.34 -0.25
N THR A 75 17.63 0.27 0.37
CA THR A 75 17.25 -0.99 -0.26
C THR A 75 15.92 -1.44 0.30
N HIS A 76 15.17 -2.24 -0.45
CA HIS A 76 13.97 -2.89 0.08
C HIS A 76 14.32 -3.81 1.25
N GLY A 77 13.50 -3.77 2.29
CA GLY A 77 13.58 -4.72 3.40
C GLY A 77 13.03 -6.10 3.03
N PRO A 78 13.29 -7.14 3.84
CA PRO A 78 12.59 -8.40 3.67
C PRO A 78 11.07 -8.18 3.87
N PRO A 79 10.19 -8.92 3.17
CA PRO A 79 8.74 -8.89 3.43
C PRO A 79 8.31 -8.90 4.90
N SER A 80 9.05 -9.64 5.74
CA SER A 80 8.79 -9.74 7.17
C SER A 80 9.00 -8.44 7.96
N SER A 81 9.70 -7.43 7.40
CA SER A 81 9.86 -6.12 8.04
C SER A 81 8.67 -5.19 7.84
N ARG A 82 7.66 -5.63 7.09
CA ARG A 82 6.49 -4.82 6.69
C ARG A 82 5.23 -5.66 6.75
N LEU A 83 4.89 -6.05 7.99
CA LEU A 83 3.67 -6.79 8.34
C LEU A 83 2.77 -5.93 9.25
N ILE A 84 1.49 -5.85 8.94
CA ILE A 84 0.45 -5.32 9.84
C ILE A 84 -0.69 -6.33 9.89
N ASP A 85 -1.15 -6.69 11.08
CA ASP A 85 -2.20 -7.69 11.33
C ASP A 85 -1.95 -9.05 10.66
N GLY A 86 -0.67 -9.44 10.55
CA GLY A 86 -0.24 -10.68 9.89
C GLY A 86 -0.23 -10.61 8.36
N TYR A 87 -0.55 -9.46 7.76
CA TYR A 87 -0.52 -9.26 6.31
C TYR A 87 0.71 -8.49 5.87
N GLU A 88 1.31 -8.95 4.78
CA GLU A 88 2.41 -8.26 4.10
C GLU A 88 1.93 -6.99 3.41
N MET A 89 2.69 -5.92 3.59
CA MET A 89 2.49 -4.64 2.92
C MET A 89 3.41 -4.51 1.69
N GLY A 90 3.02 -3.68 0.74
CA GLY A 90 3.87 -3.25 -0.38
C GLY A 90 4.84 -2.15 0.04
N GLU A 91 5.81 -1.83 -0.81
CA GLU A 91 6.79 -0.78 -0.55
C GLU A 91 7.26 -0.13 -1.86
N ASN A 92 7.21 1.20 -1.92
CA ASN A 92 7.93 1.99 -2.92
C ASN A 92 8.97 2.84 -2.21
N LEU A 93 10.17 2.93 -2.80
CA LEU A 93 11.29 3.70 -2.26
C LEU A 93 11.77 4.73 -3.28
N PHE A 94 12.30 5.85 -2.79
CA PHE A 94 12.89 6.89 -3.63
C PHE A 94 14.07 7.55 -2.94
N LYS A 95 15.14 7.81 -3.69
CA LYS A 95 16.33 8.49 -3.22
C LYS A 95 16.52 9.80 -3.97
N GLY A 96 16.53 10.91 -3.22
CA GLY A 96 16.84 12.24 -3.73
C GLY A 96 18.23 12.71 -3.32
N SER A 97 18.96 13.34 -4.26
CA SER A 97 20.15 14.16 -3.96
C SER A 97 19.80 15.53 -3.37
N ALA A 98 18.53 15.92 -3.49
CA ALA A 98 17.93 17.11 -2.93
C ALA A 98 16.59 16.74 -2.29
N LEU A 99 15.95 17.73 -1.68
CA LEU A 99 14.63 17.57 -1.14
C LEU A 99 13.60 17.75 -2.27
N TYR A 100 12.61 16.87 -2.31
CA TYR A 100 11.57 16.79 -3.33
C TYR A 100 10.20 16.80 -2.64
N SER A 101 9.19 17.35 -3.32
CA SER A 101 7.81 17.22 -2.86
C SER A 101 7.33 15.77 -3.01
N TRP A 102 6.33 15.38 -2.23
CA TRP A 102 5.68 14.08 -2.43
C TRP A 102 5.03 13.96 -3.79
N THR A 103 4.50 15.05 -4.34
CA THR A 103 4.07 15.11 -5.74
C THR A 103 5.18 14.67 -6.70
N ASP A 104 6.39 15.21 -6.59
CA ASP A 104 7.51 14.82 -7.46
C ASP A 104 7.90 13.35 -7.31
N VAL A 105 7.94 12.86 -6.07
CA VAL A 105 8.29 11.46 -5.76
C VAL A 105 7.27 10.48 -6.34
N ILE A 106 5.98 10.74 -6.13
CA ILE A 106 4.89 9.88 -6.64
C ILE A 106 4.81 9.96 -8.16
N ASN A 107 5.02 11.14 -8.75
CA ASN A 107 5.11 11.28 -10.21
C ASN A 107 6.26 10.46 -10.78
N ALA A 108 7.41 10.42 -10.11
CA ALA A 108 8.55 9.60 -10.53
C ALA A 108 8.21 8.11 -10.51
N TRP A 109 7.56 7.62 -9.46
CA TRP A 109 7.07 6.23 -9.40
C TRP A 109 6.03 5.94 -10.49
N HIS A 110 5.05 6.82 -10.68
CA HIS A 110 4.01 6.65 -11.69
C HIS A 110 4.56 6.70 -13.12
N SER A 111 5.65 7.45 -13.36
CA SER A 111 6.24 7.61 -14.70
C SER A 111 6.71 6.29 -15.34
N GLU A 112 6.89 5.23 -14.55
CA GLU A 112 7.18 3.89 -15.06
C GLU A 112 6.04 3.32 -15.92
N VAL A 113 4.83 3.91 -15.89
CA VAL A 113 3.73 3.59 -16.82
C VAL A 113 4.16 3.65 -18.28
N ASN A 114 5.12 4.52 -18.62
CA ASN A 114 5.65 4.63 -19.98
C ASN A 114 6.40 3.37 -20.46
N ASN A 115 6.79 2.49 -19.54
CA ASN A 115 7.45 1.22 -19.82
C ASN A 115 6.50 0.02 -19.65
N TYR A 116 5.24 0.25 -19.26
CA TYR A 116 4.29 -0.79 -18.89
C TYR A 116 3.23 -0.97 -19.98
N GLU A 117 2.93 -2.22 -20.32
CA GLU A 117 1.78 -2.61 -21.12
C GLU A 117 0.90 -3.58 -20.34
N TYR A 118 -0.39 -3.26 -20.23
CA TYR A 118 -1.36 -4.13 -19.58
C TYR A 118 -1.72 -5.33 -20.48
N PRO A 119 -1.87 -6.57 -19.96
CA PRO A 119 -1.51 -7.03 -18.62
C PRO A 119 -0.04 -7.54 -18.53
N THR A 120 0.70 -7.42 -19.62
CA THR A 120 1.99 -8.08 -19.87
C THR A 120 3.10 -7.66 -18.89
N GLY A 121 3.14 -6.40 -18.46
CA GLY A 121 4.22 -5.87 -17.63
C GLY A 121 5.19 -4.98 -18.42
N SER A 122 6.48 -5.07 -18.08
CA SER A 122 7.52 -4.28 -18.74
C SER A 122 7.70 -4.67 -20.22
N THR A 123 7.66 -3.70 -21.12
CA THR A 123 7.81 -3.91 -22.58
C THR A 123 9.26 -3.86 -23.06
N ASN A 124 10.16 -3.28 -22.25
CA ASN A 124 11.53 -2.97 -22.61
C ASN A 124 12.55 -3.40 -21.53
N GLY A 125 12.12 -4.19 -20.55
CA GLY A 125 12.94 -4.65 -19.43
C GLY A 125 13.19 -3.59 -18.36
N GLN A 126 12.66 -2.38 -18.49
CA GLN A 126 12.75 -1.35 -17.46
C GLN A 126 11.84 -1.65 -16.27
N PRO A 127 12.15 -1.14 -15.06
CA PRO A 127 11.29 -1.26 -13.89
C PRO A 127 9.89 -0.69 -14.15
N THR A 128 8.89 -1.40 -13.63
CA THR A 128 7.46 -0.99 -13.63
C THR A 128 6.77 -1.21 -12.28
N GLY A 129 7.53 -1.69 -11.29
CA GLY A 129 7.01 -2.12 -10.00
C GLY A 129 6.48 -0.98 -9.13
N HIS A 130 7.07 0.22 -9.25
CA HIS A 130 6.57 1.37 -8.50
C HIS A 130 5.23 1.82 -9.06
N TYR A 131 5.11 1.93 -10.38
CA TYR A 131 3.84 2.23 -11.05
C TYR A 131 2.77 1.20 -10.69
N THR A 132 3.05 -0.10 -10.88
CA THR A 132 2.04 -1.13 -10.61
C THR A 132 1.61 -1.18 -9.15
N GLN A 133 2.47 -0.80 -8.19
CA GLN A 133 2.08 -0.66 -6.79
C GLN A 133 1.19 0.56 -6.54
N VAL A 134 1.47 1.72 -7.15
CA VAL A 134 0.62 2.92 -7.06
C VAL A 134 -0.81 2.59 -7.52
N VAL A 135 -0.94 1.80 -8.59
CA VAL A 135 -2.23 1.40 -9.18
C VAL A 135 -2.66 -0.01 -8.81
N TRP A 136 -2.19 -0.58 -7.70
CA TRP A 136 -2.58 -1.93 -7.31
C TRP A 136 -3.99 -1.93 -6.69
N TYR A 137 -4.93 -2.67 -7.30
CA TYR A 137 -6.36 -2.56 -7.00
C TYR A 137 -6.69 -2.81 -5.53
N SER A 138 -6.02 -3.77 -4.89
CA SER A 138 -6.32 -4.18 -3.52
C SER A 138 -5.56 -3.39 -2.45
N SER A 139 -4.59 -2.56 -2.84
CA SER A 139 -3.81 -1.73 -1.90
C SER A 139 -4.59 -0.46 -1.61
N TYR A 140 -5.34 -0.45 -0.51
CA TYR A 140 -6.31 0.62 -0.21
C TYR A 140 -5.89 1.53 0.96
N GLU A 141 -4.77 1.25 1.62
CA GLU A 141 -4.17 2.21 2.56
C GLU A 141 -2.72 2.47 2.19
N VAL A 142 -2.28 3.69 2.43
CA VAL A 142 -0.89 4.11 2.24
C VAL A 142 -0.44 4.91 3.46
N GLY A 143 0.83 4.73 3.78
CA GLY A 143 1.52 5.52 4.79
C GLY A 143 2.96 5.72 4.35
N CYS A 144 3.45 6.95 4.48
CA CYS A 144 4.70 7.37 3.88
C CYS A 144 5.59 8.10 4.89
N ALA A 145 6.88 8.07 4.61
CA ALA A 145 7.91 8.66 5.43
C ALA A 145 9.07 9.21 4.60
N MET A 146 9.79 10.17 5.17
CA MET A 146 11.00 10.74 4.61
C MET A 146 12.04 10.94 5.72
N ALA A 147 13.30 10.61 5.45
CA ALA A 147 14.43 10.91 6.31
C ALA A 147 15.59 11.53 5.53
N LYS A 148 16.33 12.42 6.20
CA LYS A 148 17.62 12.90 5.71
C LYS A 148 18.71 11.91 6.10
N CYS A 149 19.30 11.26 5.10
CA CYS A 149 20.32 10.23 5.25
C CYS A 149 21.67 10.75 4.76
N GLY A 150 22.41 11.42 5.66
CA GLY A 150 23.66 12.08 5.33
C GLY A 150 23.46 13.24 4.35
N SER A 151 24.01 13.11 3.13
CA SER A 151 23.86 14.08 2.04
C SER A 151 22.67 13.81 1.11
N SER A 152 21.92 12.72 1.34
CA SER A 152 20.76 12.34 0.54
C SER A 152 19.46 12.44 1.35
N TYR A 153 18.33 12.42 0.66
CA TYR A 153 17.00 12.30 1.23
C TYR A 153 16.40 10.97 0.78
N PHE A 154 15.87 10.21 1.73
CA PHE A 154 15.26 8.91 1.50
C PHE A 154 13.77 8.99 1.78
N TYR A 155 12.97 8.51 0.85
CA TYR A 155 11.52 8.53 0.90
C TYR A 155 11.03 7.10 0.73
N GLY A 156 9.93 6.77 1.37
CA GLY A 156 9.20 5.56 1.03
C GLY A 156 7.77 5.57 1.51
N CYS A 157 6.96 4.79 0.81
CA CYS A 157 5.59 4.51 1.20
C CYS A 157 5.42 3.02 1.37
N HIS A 158 4.78 2.62 2.46
CA HIS A 158 4.20 1.30 2.59
C HIS A 158 2.74 1.32 2.13
N TYR A 159 2.29 0.20 1.58
CA TYR A 159 0.94 0.03 1.05
C TYR A 159 0.26 -1.13 1.76
N TYR A 160 -0.83 -0.87 2.50
CA TYR A 160 -1.54 -1.94 3.19
C TYR A 160 -2.18 -2.88 2.17
N ARG A 161 -1.78 -4.15 2.31
CA ARG A 161 -1.80 -5.21 1.29
C ARG A 161 -0.77 -5.00 0.20
N ALA A 162 0.19 -5.92 0.16
CA ALA A 162 1.18 -6.01 -0.90
C ALA A 162 0.51 -6.17 -2.27
N GLY A 163 1.05 -5.44 -3.24
CA GLY A 163 0.79 -5.68 -4.65
C GLY A 163 1.91 -6.46 -5.32
N ASN A 164 1.99 -6.30 -6.64
CA ASN A 164 3.07 -6.82 -7.48
C ASN A 164 3.27 -8.34 -7.41
N PHE A 165 2.18 -9.10 -7.22
CA PHE A 165 2.23 -10.56 -7.28
C PHE A 165 2.61 -11.03 -8.70
N ARG A 166 3.57 -11.96 -8.77
CA ARG A 166 4.12 -12.44 -10.03
C ARG A 166 3.05 -13.05 -10.94
N GLY A 167 2.95 -12.52 -12.16
CA GLY A 167 2.02 -12.99 -13.19
C GLY A 167 0.58 -12.54 -12.96
N VAL A 168 0.37 -11.56 -12.08
CA VAL A 168 -0.94 -10.98 -11.79
C VAL A 168 -0.96 -9.52 -12.28
N PRO A 169 -1.98 -9.10 -13.05
CA PRO A 169 -2.15 -7.70 -13.41
C PRO A 169 -2.49 -6.83 -12.18
N PRO A 170 -2.19 -5.52 -12.20
CA PRO A 170 -2.42 -4.64 -11.06
C PRO A 170 -3.90 -4.40 -10.75
N TYR A 171 -4.82 -4.68 -11.67
CA TYR A 171 -6.26 -4.52 -11.52
C TYR A 171 -7.01 -5.38 -12.54
N SER A 172 -8.33 -5.51 -12.40
CA SER A 172 -9.19 -6.21 -13.36
C SER A 172 -9.76 -5.24 -14.38
N LEU A 173 -9.83 -5.66 -15.65
CA LEU A 173 -10.44 -4.87 -16.72
C LEU A 173 -11.94 -4.66 -16.49
N GLY A 174 -12.42 -3.52 -16.92
CA GLY A 174 -13.84 -3.23 -17.08
C GLY A 174 -14.13 -1.75 -16.86
N ASP A 175 -15.40 -1.39 -17.00
CA ASP A 175 -15.85 -0.03 -16.70
C ASP A 175 -15.57 0.29 -15.22
N PRO A 176 -15.21 1.54 -14.88
CA PRO A 176 -14.98 1.95 -13.52
C PRO A 176 -16.10 1.49 -12.58
N CYS A 177 -15.71 0.94 -11.44
CA CYS A 177 -16.61 0.39 -10.42
C CYS A 177 -17.57 -0.74 -10.86
N ALA A 178 -17.39 -1.37 -12.02
CA ALA A 178 -18.27 -2.46 -12.43
C ALA A 178 -18.25 -3.67 -11.45
N ALA A 179 -17.18 -3.83 -10.66
CA ALA A 179 -17.09 -4.85 -9.61
C ALA A 179 -17.65 -4.39 -8.24
N CYS A 180 -18.09 -3.13 -8.11
CA CYS A 180 -18.55 -2.52 -6.86
C CYS A 180 -19.65 -1.46 -7.09
N PRO A 181 -20.74 -1.78 -7.82
CA PRO A 181 -21.71 -0.78 -8.29
C PRO A 181 -22.35 0.04 -7.15
N ASP A 182 -22.61 -0.59 -6.01
CA ASP A 182 -23.21 0.06 -4.83
C ASP A 182 -22.18 0.72 -3.89
N HIS A 183 -20.89 0.62 -4.23
CA HIS A 183 -19.77 1.06 -3.40
C HIS A 183 -18.75 1.86 -4.22
N CYS A 184 -19.24 2.69 -5.14
CA CYS A 184 -18.41 3.52 -6.00
C CYS A 184 -18.39 4.98 -5.52
N GLU A 185 -17.20 5.56 -5.39
CA GLU A 185 -17.01 6.99 -5.21
C GLU A 185 -15.97 7.49 -6.20
N ASP A 186 -16.40 8.36 -7.13
CA ASP A 186 -15.51 9.00 -8.10
C ASP A 186 -14.59 7.98 -8.81
N ASP A 187 -15.22 6.99 -9.46
CA ASP A 187 -14.59 5.90 -10.21
C ASP A 187 -13.72 4.92 -9.38
N LEU A 188 -13.79 4.96 -8.05
CA LEU A 188 -13.06 4.04 -7.15
C LEU A 188 -14.00 3.28 -6.21
N CYS A 189 -13.73 1.99 -6.03
CA CYS A 189 -14.44 1.11 -5.09
C CYS A 189 -14.12 1.48 -3.63
N THR A 190 -15.10 1.37 -2.74
CA THR A 190 -14.99 1.76 -1.31
C THR A 190 -15.27 0.62 -0.34
N ASN A 191 -15.37 -0.61 -0.86
CA ASN A 191 -15.75 -1.83 -0.15
C ASN A 191 -14.60 -2.86 -0.09
N PRO A 192 -13.44 -2.55 0.55
CA PRO A 192 -12.38 -3.54 0.71
C PRO A 192 -12.86 -4.72 1.58
N CYS A 193 -12.54 -5.95 1.17
CA CYS A 193 -12.66 -7.11 2.05
C CYS A 193 -11.58 -7.05 3.13
N PRO A 194 -11.85 -7.16 4.45
CA PRO A 194 -10.81 -7.10 5.48
C PRO A 194 -9.96 -8.38 5.58
N TYR A 195 -10.43 -9.49 5.03
CA TYR A 195 -9.74 -10.79 5.05
C TYR A 195 -8.89 -10.99 3.79
N VAL A 196 -7.91 -11.90 3.89
CA VAL A 196 -7.14 -12.43 2.77
C VAL A 196 -7.27 -13.94 2.78
N ASN A 197 -7.51 -14.54 1.62
CA ASN A 197 -7.45 -15.99 1.47
C ASN A 197 -6.01 -16.50 1.65
N THR A 198 -5.84 -17.69 2.23
CA THR A 198 -4.51 -18.30 2.41
C THR A 198 -4.09 -19.14 1.20
N VAL A 199 -5.04 -19.47 0.31
CA VAL A 199 -4.81 -20.20 -0.94
C VAL A 199 -5.48 -19.48 -2.10
N THR A 200 -4.96 -19.70 -3.31
CA THR A 200 -5.41 -18.96 -4.51
C THR A 200 -6.66 -19.55 -5.16
N ASN A 201 -6.98 -20.82 -4.93
CA ASN A 201 -8.10 -21.54 -5.54
C ASN A 201 -9.35 -21.58 -4.65
N CYS A 202 -9.59 -20.50 -3.90
CA CYS A 202 -10.66 -20.46 -2.90
C CYS A 202 -12.06 -20.45 -3.51
N ASP A 203 -12.21 -19.95 -4.73
CA ASP A 203 -13.49 -19.93 -5.42
C ASP A 203 -13.87 -21.37 -5.82
N GLU A 204 -12.92 -22.16 -6.34
CA GLU A 204 -13.14 -23.58 -6.62
C GLU A 204 -13.41 -24.39 -5.35
N LEU A 205 -12.67 -24.12 -4.27
CA LEU A 205 -12.91 -24.79 -2.98
C LEU A 205 -14.29 -24.48 -2.40
N LYS A 206 -14.76 -23.23 -2.53
CA LYS A 206 -16.10 -22.82 -2.12
C LYS A 206 -17.17 -23.52 -2.96
N GLU A 207 -16.99 -23.65 -4.26
CA GLU A 207 -17.91 -24.41 -5.12
C GLU A 207 -17.96 -25.89 -4.76
N MET A 208 -16.82 -26.49 -4.44
CA MET A 208 -16.73 -27.93 -4.16
C MET A 208 -17.27 -28.32 -2.78
N ALA A 209 -16.99 -27.54 -1.74
CA ALA A 209 -17.25 -27.94 -0.35
C ALA A 209 -17.99 -26.89 0.48
N THR A 210 -18.31 -25.72 -0.09
CA THR A 210 -18.98 -24.60 0.58
C THR A 210 -18.22 -24.01 1.76
N CYS A 211 -18.70 -22.90 2.30
CA CYS A 211 -18.11 -22.25 3.47
C CYS A 211 -18.45 -22.94 4.80
N ASP A 212 -19.38 -23.89 4.81
CA ASP A 212 -19.68 -24.70 6.01
C ASP A 212 -18.57 -25.74 6.28
N HIS A 213 -17.75 -26.06 5.28
CA HIS A 213 -16.60 -26.94 5.46
C HIS A 213 -15.49 -26.24 6.24
N SER A 214 -15.01 -26.87 7.32
CA SER A 214 -14.06 -26.27 8.26
C SER A 214 -12.75 -25.80 7.62
N LEU A 215 -12.18 -26.59 6.69
CA LEU A 215 -10.96 -26.19 5.98
C LEU A 215 -11.21 -25.04 4.98
N VAL A 216 -12.38 -24.98 4.36
CA VAL A 216 -12.69 -23.93 3.38
C VAL A 216 -12.91 -22.60 4.13
N SER A 217 -13.71 -22.60 5.19
CA SER A 217 -13.86 -21.40 6.03
C SER A 217 -12.55 -20.90 6.62
N GLN A 218 -11.63 -21.82 6.98
CA GLN A 218 -10.32 -21.46 7.52
C GLN A 218 -9.35 -20.91 6.46
N TRP A 219 -9.26 -21.54 5.29
CA TRP A 219 -8.31 -21.16 4.24
C TRP A 219 -8.83 -20.07 3.30
N CYS A 220 -10.16 -19.92 3.24
CA CYS A 220 -10.83 -19.01 2.33
C CYS A 220 -11.73 -17.99 3.04
N PRO A 221 -11.26 -17.31 4.11
CA PRO A 221 -12.08 -16.41 4.88
C PRO A 221 -12.59 -15.23 4.05
N ALA A 222 -11.84 -14.75 3.05
CA ALA A 222 -12.30 -13.69 2.16
C ALA A 222 -13.42 -14.20 1.24
N SER A 223 -13.23 -15.31 0.52
CA SER A 223 -14.28 -15.86 -0.35
C SER A 223 -15.55 -16.26 0.41
N CYS A 224 -15.43 -16.56 1.71
CA CYS A 224 -16.57 -16.91 2.56
C CYS A 224 -17.27 -15.75 3.26
N GLN A 225 -16.61 -14.60 3.45
CA GLN A 225 -17.15 -13.50 4.26
C GLN A 225 -17.26 -12.16 3.52
N CYS A 226 -16.85 -12.11 2.24
CA CYS A 226 -16.72 -10.88 1.47
C CYS A 226 -17.44 -10.93 0.11
N GLU A 227 -18.65 -11.51 0.05
CA GLU A 227 -19.39 -11.69 -1.21
C GLU A 227 -19.67 -10.37 -1.97
N ASP A 228 -19.76 -9.25 -1.26
CA ASP A 228 -20.05 -7.91 -1.78
C ASP A 228 -18.85 -6.95 -1.72
N LYS A 229 -17.62 -7.48 -1.57
CA LYS A 229 -16.41 -6.69 -1.34
C LYS A 229 -15.31 -7.03 -2.33
N ILE A 230 -14.38 -6.10 -2.53
CA ILE A 230 -13.17 -6.33 -3.32
C ILE A 230 -12.23 -7.24 -2.51
N ILE A 231 -12.13 -8.49 -2.93
CA ILE A 231 -11.26 -9.51 -2.34
C ILE A 231 -9.83 -9.33 -2.88
N PRO A 232 -8.80 -9.25 -2.01
CA PRO A 232 -7.41 -9.21 -2.42
C PRO A 232 -6.94 -10.59 -2.90
N ILE A 233 -5.86 -10.62 -3.65
CA ILE A 233 -5.25 -11.89 -4.05
C ILE A 233 -4.56 -12.55 -2.85
N ALA A 234 -4.80 -13.86 -2.71
CA ALA A 234 -4.05 -14.71 -1.80
C ALA A 234 -2.57 -14.75 -2.19
N ARG A 235 -1.69 -14.69 -1.20
CA ARG A 235 -0.27 -14.94 -1.43
C ARG A 235 -0.09 -16.38 -1.95
N LYS A 236 0.69 -16.53 -3.02
CA LYS A 236 1.15 -17.84 -3.52
C LYS A 236 2.20 -18.45 -2.59
#